data_AF-A0A9W8JGT7-F1
#
_entry.id   AF-A0A9W8JGT7-F1
#
_cell.length_a   1.000
_cell.length_b   1.000
_cell.length_c   1.000
_cell.angle_alpha   90.00
_cell.angle_beta   90.00
_cell.angle_gamma   90.00
#
_symmetry.space_group_name_H-M   'P 1'
#
loop_
_entity.id
_entity.type
_entity.pdbx_description
1 polymer ?
#
loop_
_entity_poly.entity_id
_entity_poly.type
_entity_poly.pdbx_seq_one_letter_code
_entity_poly.pdbx_strand_id
1 'polypeptide(L)'
;MGRWRRRSVSARSSVSAVVPDSKPKEEEAAAASGGVVERVGKAATASSVNAYEVYAPEKVKEEVKVLSRWWSRERLGRKVDVTWVGMREVDRVVLDVLTSLVCASLTEDTYGVVQRDIPKIIEAIVSFLFAVEEAQAELIKDLPEVAAESEEERLEREKGSEAVSYVGDALKDSLARIVRTFGDKLTAFRFPPRVAGKVQGFMDFCATV
;
A
#
# COMPACT_ATOMS: atom_id res chain seq x y z
N MET A 1 -51.08 -20.73 33.66
CA MET A 1 -51.56 -20.54 32.27
C MET A 1 -50.34 -20.56 31.37
N GLY A 2 -50.14 -21.36 30.33
CA GLY A 2 -50.78 -22.56 29.81
C GLY A 2 -49.68 -23.37 29.09
N ARG A 3 -49.66 -24.68 29.31
CA ARG A 3 -48.75 -25.68 28.74
C ARG A 3 -49.30 -26.21 27.42
N TRP A 4 -48.46 -26.42 26.41
CA TRP A 4 -48.64 -27.43 25.34
C TRP A 4 -47.22 -27.76 24.82
N ARG A 5 -46.44 -28.74 25.34
CA ARG A 5 -46.46 -30.21 25.25
C ARG A 5 -46.77 -30.84 23.87
N ARG A 6 -45.68 -31.35 23.26
CA ARG A 6 -45.45 -32.66 22.62
C ARG A 6 -46.40 -33.11 21.49
N ARG A 7 -45.80 -33.54 20.35
CA ARG A 7 -45.42 -34.96 20.13
C ARG A 7 -44.63 -35.17 18.84
N SER A 8 -43.62 -36.01 18.99
CA SER A 8 -42.85 -36.79 18.01
C SER A 8 -43.67 -37.93 17.39
N VAL A 9 -43.02 -38.68 16.47
CA VAL A 9 -43.31 -40.02 15.86
C VAL A 9 -43.49 -39.87 14.34
N SER A 10 -42.97 -40.70 13.44
CA SER A 10 -41.99 -41.79 13.40
C SER A 10 -41.80 -42.15 11.93
N ALA A 11 -40.65 -42.75 11.62
CA ALA A 11 -40.24 -43.37 10.36
C ALA A 11 -41.32 -44.09 9.53
N ARG A 12 -41.20 -43.97 8.20
CA ARG A 12 -41.46 -45.05 7.24
C ARG A 12 -40.39 -45.07 6.16
N SER A 13 -39.71 -46.20 6.06
CA SER A 13 -38.97 -46.66 4.90
C SER A 13 -39.92 -47.38 3.94
N SER A 14 -39.73 -47.22 2.64
CA SER A 14 -39.89 -48.27 1.63
C SER A 14 -39.38 -47.80 0.26
N VAL A 15 -38.91 -48.78 -0.50
CA VAL A 15 -37.95 -48.75 -1.61
C VAL A 15 -38.62 -48.67 -3.00
N SER A 16 -37.84 -48.19 -3.98
CA SER A 16 -37.90 -48.40 -5.45
C SER A 16 -39.00 -47.74 -6.29
N ALA A 17 -38.58 -46.85 -7.18
CA ALA A 17 -38.74 -47.04 -8.63
C ALA A 17 -37.68 -46.23 -9.40
N VAL A 18 -36.93 -46.92 -10.25
CA VAL A 18 -36.07 -46.37 -11.31
C VAL A 18 -36.94 -45.97 -12.49
N VAL A 19 -36.68 -44.81 -13.10
CA VAL A 19 -36.59 -44.54 -14.57
C VAL A 19 -36.26 -43.04 -14.74
N PRO A 20 -35.35 -42.67 -15.67
CA PRO A 20 -34.71 -41.35 -15.71
C PRO A 20 -35.56 -40.35 -16.49
N ASP A 21 -35.55 -39.09 -16.08
CA ASP A 21 -36.01 -38.01 -16.96
C ASP A 21 -35.07 -36.81 -16.91
N SER A 22 -34.87 -36.30 -18.12
CA SER A 22 -33.93 -35.32 -18.61
C SER A 22 -33.92 -33.98 -17.86
N LYS A 23 -32.74 -33.53 -17.44
CA LYS A 23 -32.54 -32.13 -17.03
C LYS A 23 -32.35 -31.26 -18.28
N PRO A 24 -33.12 -30.19 -18.47
CA PRO A 24 -32.80 -29.20 -19.49
C PRO A 24 -31.57 -28.39 -19.08
N LYS A 25 -30.68 -28.20 -20.06
CA LYS A 25 -29.51 -27.33 -20.03
C LYS A 25 -29.95 -25.87 -19.87
N GLU A 26 -29.69 -25.25 -18.72
CA GLU A 26 -29.86 -23.79 -18.56
C GLU A 26 -28.70 -23.05 -17.86
N GLU A 27 -27.59 -23.70 -17.51
CA GLU A 27 -26.46 -23.02 -16.84
C GLU A 27 -25.26 -22.65 -17.74
N GLU A 28 -25.33 -22.85 -19.05
CA GLU A 28 -24.23 -22.51 -19.98
C GLU A 28 -24.47 -21.24 -20.83
N ALA A 29 -25.47 -20.42 -20.49
CA ALA A 29 -25.85 -19.26 -21.30
C ALA A 29 -25.31 -17.90 -20.78
N ALA A 30 -24.69 -17.84 -19.60
CA ALA A 30 -24.25 -16.57 -19.00
C ALA A 30 -22.77 -16.20 -19.30
N ALA A 31 -22.00 -17.05 -19.98
CA ALA A 31 -20.60 -16.78 -20.33
C ALA A 31 -20.39 -16.33 -21.80
N ALA A 32 -21.47 -16.10 -22.55
CA ALA A 32 -21.43 -15.96 -24.00
C ALA A 32 -21.67 -14.55 -24.56
N SER A 33 -21.54 -13.49 -23.75
CA SER A 33 -21.65 -12.09 -24.23
C SER A 33 -20.30 -11.38 -24.39
N GLY A 34 -19.18 -12.11 -24.38
CA GLY A 34 -17.90 -11.59 -24.90
C GLY A 34 -17.98 -11.54 -26.42
N GLY A 35 -18.02 -10.33 -26.99
CA GLY A 35 -18.24 -10.09 -28.41
C GLY A 35 -17.31 -10.90 -29.32
N VAL A 36 -17.77 -11.22 -30.53
CA VAL A 36 -17.02 -11.98 -31.55
C VAL A 36 -15.62 -11.39 -31.78
N VAL A 37 -15.48 -10.07 -31.70
CA VAL A 37 -14.20 -9.34 -31.80
C VAL A 37 -13.23 -9.72 -30.67
N GLU A 38 -13.73 -9.92 -29.45
CA GLU A 38 -12.91 -10.30 -28.30
C GLU A 38 -12.43 -11.76 -28.39
N ARG A 39 -13.27 -12.64 -28.96
CA ARG A 39 -12.90 -14.04 -29.21
C ARG A 39 -11.91 -14.20 -30.36
N VAL A 40 -12.10 -13.43 -31.44
CA VAL A 40 -11.16 -13.41 -32.58
C VAL A 40 -9.84 -12.77 -32.17
N GLY A 41 -9.86 -11.71 -31.38
CA GLY A 41 -8.65 -11.10 -30.81
C GLY A 41 -7.86 -12.07 -29.94
N LYS A 42 -8.52 -12.77 -29.01
CA LYS A 42 -7.88 -13.77 -28.15
C LYS A 42 -7.34 -14.98 -28.93
N ALA A 43 -8.05 -15.42 -29.97
CA ALA A 43 -7.59 -16.50 -30.85
C ALA A 43 -6.39 -16.09 -31.70
N ALA A 44 -6.37 -14.86 -32.22
CA ALA A 44 -5.25 -14.32 -32.99
C ALA A 44 -4.00 -14.15 -32.12
N THR A 45 -4.14 -13.65 -30.90
CA THR A 45 -3.02 -13.56 -29.94
C THR A 45 -2.50 -14.94 -29.57
N ALA A 46 -3.38 -15.91 -29.30
CA ALA A 46 -2.96 -17.28 -28.99
C ALA A 46 -2.24 -17.96 -30.16
N SER A 47 -2.70 -17.73 -31.40
CA SER A 47 -2.07 -18.28 -32.60
C SER A 47 -0.68 -17.67 -32.85
N SER A 48 -0.53 -16.37 -32.62
CA SER A 48 0.78 -15.70 -32.73
C SER A 48 1.80 -16.14 -31.67
N VAL A 49 1.35 -16.35 -30.42
CA VAL A 49 2.21 -16.85 -29.33
C VAL A 49 2.64 -18.29 -29.61
N ASN A 50 1.75 -19.13 -30.14
CA ASN A 50 2.05 -20.52 -30.45
C ASN A 50 2.98 -20.65 -31.67
N ALA A 51 2.77 -19.82 -32.70
CA ALA A 51 3.68 -19.74 -33.85
C ALA A 51 5.09 -19.26 -33.43
N TYR A 52 5.15 -18.33 -32.49
CA TYR A 52 6.39 -17.85 -31.89
C TYR A 52 7.12 -18.96 -31.11
N GLU A 53 6.41 -19.77 -30.32
CA GLU A 53 7.03 -20.89 -29.60
C GLU A 53 7.56 -21.99 -30.52
N VAL A 54 6.94 -22.23 -31.67
CA VAL A 54 7.34 -23.31 -32.59
C VAL A 54 8.48 -22.90 -33.52
N TYR A 55 8.50 -21.66 -34.02
CA TYR A 55 9.44 -21.22 -35.06
C TYR A 55 10.58 -20.30 -34.60
N ALA A 56 10.53 -19.73 -33.39
CA ALA A 56 11.58 -18.82 -32.96
C ALA A 56 12.88 -19.56 -32.58
N PRO A 57 14.04 -19.12 -33.08
CA PRO A 57 15.35 -19.62 -32.65
C PRO A 57 15.56 -19.42 -31.14
N GLU A 58 16.28 -20.33 -30.48
CA GLU A 58 16.49 -20.26 -29.01
C GLU A 58 17.09 -18.92 -28.54
N LYS A 59 17.99 -18.33 -29.34
CA LYS A 59 18.57 -17.01 -29.04
C LYS A 59 17.52 -15.89 -28.97
N VAL A 60 16.56 -15.90 -29.91
CA VAL A 60 15.49 -14.90 -29.96
C VAL A 60 14.52 -15.11 -28.80
N LYS A 61 14.26 -16.37 -28.42
CA LYS A 61 13.44 -16.68 -27.24
C LYS A 61 14.06 -16.15 -25.96
N GLU A 62 15.36 -16.31 -25.78
CA GLU A 62 16.06 -15.77 -24.62
C GLU A 62 16.09 -14.24 -24.62
N GLU A 63 16.34 -13.59 -25.77
CA GLU A 63 16.29 -12.13 -25.87
C GLU A 63 14.88 -11.56 -25.63
N VAL A 64 13.83 -12.19 -26.14
CA VAL A 64 12.44 -11.77 -25.88
C VAL A 64 12.04 -12.06 -24.44
N LYS A 65 12.55 -13.12 -23.80
CA LYS A 65 12.36 -13.31 -22.35
C LYS A 65 13.07 -12.24 -21.54
N VAL A 66 14.27 -11.80 -21.95
CA VAL A 66 14.99 -10.69 -21.31
C VAL A 66 14.24 -9.39 -21.52
N LEU A 67 13.78 -9.11 -22.75
CA LEU A 67 13.02 -7.92 -23.09
C LEU A 67 11.65 -7.92 -22.42
N SER A 68 10.95 -9.05 -22.38
CA SER A 68 9.67 -9.20 -21.68
C SER A 68 9.85 -9.05 -20.18
N ARG A 69 10.91 -9.61 -19.59
CA ARG A 69 11.28 -9.35 -18.19
C ARG A 69 11.67 -7.89 -17.96
N TRP A 70 12.33 -7.23 -18.91
CA TRP A 70 12.67 -5.80 -18.81
C TRP A 70 11.43 -4.91 -18.94
N TRP A 71 10.49 -5.28 -19.80
CA TRP A 71 9.24 -4.54 -20.03
C TRP A 71 8.22 -4.75 -18.92
N SER A 72 8.16 -5.96 -18.37
CA SER A 72 7.26 -6.33 -17.27
C SER A 72 7.87 -6.07 -15.90
N ARG A 73 9.15 -5.68 -15.83
CA ARG A 73 9.80 -5.28 -14.57
C ARG A 73 9.12 -4.02 -14.05
N GLU A 74 8.51 -4.14 -12.88
CA GLU A 74 7.99 -3.01 -12.13
C GLU A 74 9.18 -2.14 -11.74
N ARG A 75 9.39 -1.03 -12.46
CA ARG A 75 10.50 -0.13 -12.17
C ARG A 75 10.22 0.56 -10.84
N LEU A 76 10.87 0.06 -9.79
CA LEU A 76 10.78 0.58 -8.43
C LEU A 76 11.03 2.09 -8.41
N GLY A 77 11.97 2.60 -9.20
CA GLY A 77 12.20 4.04 -9.35
C GLY A 77 10.97 4.81 -9.82
N ARG A 78 10.21 4.29 -10.79
CA ARG A 78 8.94 4.91 -11.22
C ARG A 78 7.83 4.75 -10.18
N LYS A 79 7.79 3.62 -9.47
CA LYS A 79 6.82 3.42 -8.39
C LYS A 79 7.06 4.40 -7.25
N VAL A 80 8.31 4.63 -6.88
CA VAL A 80 8.67 5.60 -5.84
C VAL A 80 8.43 7.03 -6.35
N ASP A 81 8.95 7.41 -7.50
CA ASP A 81 8.83 8.79 -8.01
C ASP A 81 7.40 9.17 -8.41
N VAL A 82 6.59 8.27 -8.97
CA VAL A 82 5.24 8.62 -9.45
C VAL A 82 4.17 8.36 -8.39
N THR A 83 4.27 7.26 -7.66
CA THR A 83 3.19 6.79 -6.77
C THR A 83 3.42 7.16 -5.31
N TRP A 84 4.66 7.18 -4.82
CA TRP A 84 4.93 7.40 -3.40
C TRP A 84 5.36 8.84 -3.10
N VAL A 85 6.18 9.43 -3.96
CA VAL A 85 6.93 10.66 -3.68
C VAL A 85 6.77 11.68 -4.83
N GLY A 86 5.66 11.63 -5.55
CA GLY A 86 5.41 12.47 -6.73
C GLY A 86 5.31 13.98 -6.44
N MET A 87 4.99 14.35 -5.20
CA MET A 87 4.82 15.75 -4.76
C MET A 87 5.74 16.11 -3.58
N ARG A 88 6.91 15.48 -3.46
CA ARG A 88 7.83 15.67 -2.32
C ARG A 88 8.14 17.12 -1.93
N GLU A 89 8.27 18.00 -2.92
CA GLU A 89 8.55 19.41 -2.66
C GLU A 89 7.33 20.11 -2.05
N VAL A 90 6.14 19.79 -2.54
CA VAL A 90 4.88 20.31 -2.00
C VAL A 90 4.66 19.77 -0.59
N ASP A 91 4.90 18.48 -0.37
CA ASP A 91 4.77 17.85 0.95
C ASP A 91 5.72 18.50 1.96
N ARG A 92 6.97 18.79 1.56
CA ARG A 92 7.92 19.52 2.41
C ARG A 92 7.41 20.92 2.78
N VAL A 93 6.92 21.68 1.80
CA VAL A 93 6.38 23.03 2.07
C VAL A 93 5.14 22.96 2.97
N VAL A 94 4.26 21.99 2.75
CA VAL A 94 3.08 21.77 3.60
C VAL A 94 3.51 21.45 5.04
N LEU A 95 4.50 20.58 5.21
CA LEU A 95 5.06 20.25 6.53
C LEU A 95 5.68 21.48 7.20
N ASP A 96 6.45 22.29 6.48
CA ASP A 96 7.06 23.51 7.01
C ASP A 96 6.00 24.53 7.46
N VAL A 97 4.97 24.74 6.64
CA VAL A 97 3.85 25.64 6.95
C VAL A 97 3.06 25.13 8.16
N LEU A 98 2.67 23.85 8.18
CA LEU A 98 1.95 23.24 9.31
C LEU A 98 2.77 23.33 10.60
N THR A 99 4.06 23.06 10.53
CA THR A 99 4.97 23.15 11.67
C THR A 99 5.06 24.58 12.18
N SER A 100 5.23 25.55 11.28
CA SER A 100 5.31 26.97 11.66
C SER A 100 4.01 27.46 12.30
N LEU A 101 2.85 27.05 11.78
CA LEU A 101 1.54 27.36 12.30
C LEU A 101 1.34 26.76 13.70
N VAL A 102 1.69 25.47 13.89
CA VAL A 102 1.62 24.80 15.19
C VAL A 102 2.55 25.49 16.19
N CYS A 103 3.79 25.83 15.81
CA CYS A 103 4.72 26.52 16.69
C CYS A 103 4.23 27.93 17.08
N ALA A 104 3.71 28.70 16.13
CA ALA A 104 3.15 30.03 16.39
C ALA A 104 1.88 29.97 17.26
N SER A 105 1.10 28.89 17.15
CA SER A 105 -0.13 28.71 17.94
C SER A 105 0.13 28.67 19.45
N LEU A 106 1.34 28.37 19.91
CA LEU A 106 1.65 28.37 21.33
C LEU A 106 1.54 29.77 21.96
N THR A 107 1.89 30.81 21.21
CA THR A 107 1.91 32.20 21.69
C THR A 107 0.74 33.04 21.17
N GLU A 108 0.28 32.75 19.94
CA GLU A 108 -0.68 33.61 19.23
C GLU A 108 -2.12 33.08 19.28
N ASP A 109 -2.34 31.79 19.55
CA ASP A 109 -3.68 31.18 19.55
C ASP A 109 -4.39 31.39 20.89
N THR A 110 -4.95 32.59 21.08
CA THR A 110 -5.69 32.97 22.30
C THR A 110 -6.96 32.15 22.52
N TYR A 111 -7.55 31.61 21.44
CA TYR A 111 -8.81 30.88 21.47
C TYR A 111 -8.61 29.35 21.44
N GLY A 112 -7.37 28.88 21.27
CA GLY A 112 -7.01 27.46 21.23
C GLY A 112 -7.63 26.70 20.04
N VAL A 113 -7.95 27.39 18.94
CA VAL A 113 -8.58 26.77 17.77
C VAL A 113 -7.60 25.83 17.08
N VAL A 114 -6.37 26.27 16.87
CA VAL A 114 -5.30 25.47 16.27
C VAL A 114 -4.79 24.45 17.30
N GLN A 115 -4.72 24.83 18.58
CA GLN A 115 -4.26 23.93 19.64
C GLN A 115 -5.14 22.69 19.80
N ARG A 116 -6.43 22.78 19.46
CA ARG A 116 -7.35 21.62 19.46
C ARG A 116 -6.96 20.56 18.43
N ASP A 117 -6.39 20.96 17.30
CA ASP A 117 -6.04 20.04 16.21
C ASP A 117 -4.58 19.57 16.26
N ILE A 118 -3.74 20.11 17.16
CA ILE A 118 -2.36 19.65 17.38
C ILE A 118 -2.25 18.13 17.52
N PRO A 119 -3.08 17.43 18.34
CA PRO A 119 -2.98 15.99 18.46
C PRO A 119 -3.15 15.25 17.12
N LYS A 120 -4.08 15.72 16.29
CA LYS A 120 -4.35 15.14 14.96
C LYS A 120 -3.24 15.46 13.97
N ILE A 121 -2.68 16.67 14.03
CA ILE A 121 -1.56 17.08 13.17
C ILE A 121 -0.33 16.23 13.48
N ILE A 122 0.01 16.05 14.76
CA ILE A 122 1.13 15.21 15.17
C ILE A 122 0.88 13.74 14.80
N GLU A 123 -0.34 13.24 14.99
CA GLU A 123 -0.72 11.89 14.56
C GLU A 123 -0.58 11.72 13.04
N ALA A 124 -0.95 12.72 12.24
CA ALA A 124 -0.78 12.69 10.78
C ALA A 124 0.71 12.68 10.38
N ILE A 125 1.54 13.54 10.99
CA ILE A 125 2.99 13.58 10.74
C ILE A 125 3.63 12.23 11.10
N VAL A 126 3.30 11.66 12.27
CA VAL A 126 3.88 10.39 12.73
C VAL A 126 3.37 9.20 11.93
N SER A 127 2.10 9.17 11.55
CA SER A 127 1.56 8.12 10.66
C SER A 127 2.19 8.17 9.27
N PHE A 128 2.44 9.37 8.73
CA PHE A 128 3.16 9.50 7.48
C PHE A 128 4.63 9.07 7.62
N LEU A 129 5.29 9.42 8.74
CA LEU A 129 6.64 8.95 9.03
C LEU A 129 6.70 7.42 9.09
N PHE A 130 5.73 6.75 9.69
CA PHE A 130 5.66 5.28 9.67
C PHE A 130 5.52 4.71 8.26
N ALA A 131 4.70 5.31 7.40
CA ALA A 131 4.56 4.87 6.02
C ALA A 131 5.87 5.05 5.22
N VAL A 132 6.61 6.13 5.47
CA VAL A 132 7.93 6.39 4.89
C VAL A 132 8.96 5.37 5.38
N GLU A 133 8.97 5.05 6.68
CA GLU A 133 9.84 4.01 7.26
C GLU A 133 9.52 2.61 6.71
N GLU A 134 8.24 2.31 6.51
CA GLU A 134 7.79 1.05 5.88
C GLU A 134 8.22 0.97 4.42
N ALA A 135 8.05 2.04 3.64
CA ALA A 135 8.53 2.15 2.27
C ALA A 135 10.05 1.98 2.17
N GLN A 136 10.80 2.57 3.10
CA GLN A 136 12.25 2.37 3.19
C GLN A 136 12.62 0.93 3.55
N ALA A 137 11.86 0.30 4.45
CA ALA A 137 12.07 -1.11 4.80
C ALA A 137 11.74 -2.06 3.63
N GLU A 138 10.73 -1.75 2.81
CA GLU A 138 10.44 -2.49 1.58
C GLU A 138 11.57 -2.37 0.56
N LEU A 139 12.09 -1.16 0.35
CA LEU A 139 13.26 -0.91 -0.50
C LEU A 139 14.50 -1.71 -0.06
N ILE A 140 14.66 -1.92 1.26
CA ILE A 140 15.76 -2.71 1.84
C ILE A 140 15.47 -4.23 1.76
N LYS A 141 14.23 -4.67 1.95
CA LYS A 141 13.86 -6.10 1.90
C LYS A 141 13.92 -6.68 0.50
N ASP A 142 13.65 -5.87 -0.51
CA ASP A 142 13.79 -6.25 -1.91
C ASP A 142 15.26 -6.34 -2.37
N LEU A 143 16.24 -6.39 -1.45
CA LEU A 143 17.61 -6.83 -1.72
C LEU A 143 17.69 -8.37 -1.75
N PRO A 144 17.68 -9.03 -2.92
CA PRO A 144 18.35 -10.31 -3.04
C PRO A 144 19.85 -10.07 -2.88
N GLU A 145 20.44 -10.61 -1.82
CA GLU A 145 21.84 -10.49 -1.41
C GLU A 145 22.86 -10.95 -2.49
N VAL A 146 22.40 -11.46 -3.64
CA VAL A 146 23.21 -12.11 -4.67
C VAL A 146 22.89 -11.64 -6.10
N ALA A 147 21.94 -10.73 -6.34
CA ALA A 147 21.44 -10.46 -7.71
C ALA A 147 21.25 -8.98 -8.09
N ALA A 148 22.06 -8.06 -7.56
CA ALA A 148 22.21 -6.74 -8.17
C ALA A 148 23.14 -6.86 -9.40
N GLU A 149 22.70 -7.54 -10.45
CA GLU A 149 23.54 -7.85 -11.63
C GLU A 149 23.71 -6.65 -12.58
N SER A 150 23.08 -5.50 -12.32
CA SER A 150 23.22 -4.27 -13.12
C SER A 150 23.46 -3.03 -12.24
N GLU A 151 24.50 -2.26 -12.55
CA GLU A 151 24.76 -0.94 -11.93
C GLU A 151 23.56 0.00 -12.03
N GLU A 152 22.75 -0.13 -13.09
CA GLU A 152 21.55 0.69 -13.32
C GLU A 152 20.48 0.44 -12.24
N GLU A 153 20.33 -0.81 -11.79
CA GLU A 153 19.34 -1.16 -10.76
C GLU A 153 19.74 -0.62 -9.39
N ARG A 154 21.04 -0.57 -9.11
CA ARG A 154 21.56 0.07 -7.90
C ARG A 154 21.28 1.57 -7.93
N LEU A 155 21.54 2.22 -9.06
CA LEU A 155 21.30 3.66 -9.23
C LEU A 155 19.81 4.02 -9.15
N GLU A 156 18.91 3.22 -9.72
CA GLU A 156 17.46 3.47 -9.60
C GLU A 156 16.97 3.32 -8.15
N ARG A 157 17.51 2.35 -7.40
CA ARG A 157 17.17 2.16 -5.98
C ARG A 157 17.75 3.26 -5.10
N GLU A 158 18.99 3.67 -5.32
CA GLU A 158 19.61 4.78 -4.59
C GLU A 158 18.81 6.07 -4.77
N LYS A 159 18.37 6.38 -6.00
CA LYS A 159 17.48 7.51 -6.28
C LYS A 159 16.13 7.40 -5.55
N GLY A 160 15.52 6.21 -5.55
CA GLY A 160 14.28 5.97 -4.82
C GLY A 160 14.46 6.13 -3.30
N SER A 161 15.55 5.59 -2.75
CA SER A 161 15.91 5.73 -1.34
C SER A 161 16.17 7.18 -0.95
N GLU A 162 16.87 7.94 -1.80
CA GLU A 162 17.13 9.38 -1.60
C GLU A 162 15.82 10.17 -1.59
N ALA A 163 14.91 9.90 -2.54
CA ALA A 163 13.61 10.54 -2.60
C ALA A 163 12.76 10.31 -1.35
N VAL A 164 12.69 9.07 -0.87
CA VAL A 164 11.96 8.71 0.36
C VAL A 164 12.62 9.33 1.59
N SER A 165 13.96 9.33 1.65
CA SER A 165 14.72 9.93 2.75
C SER A 165 14.49 11.44 2.84
N TYR A 166 14.43 12.14 1.70
CA TYR A 166 14.17 13.59 1.65
C TYR A 166 12.87 13.99 2.36
N VAL A 167 11.78 13.23 2.14
CA VAL A 167 10.50 13.47 2.82
C VAL A 167 10.57 13.01 4.29
N GLY A 168 11.21 11.87 4.54
CA GLY A 168 11.42 11.35 5.89
C GLY A 168 12.17 12.33 6.80
N ASP A 169 13.18 13.02 6.27
CA ASP A 169 13.95 14.00 7.04
C ASP A 169 13.16 15.27 7.29
N ALA A 170 12.37 15.76 6.31
CA ALA A 170 11.43 16.85 6.54
C ALA A 170 10.40 16.52 7.64
N LEU A 171 9.91 15.28 7.68
CA LEU A 171 9.00 14.81 8.74
C LEU A 171 9.69 14.77 10.11
N LYS A 172 10.91 14.25 10.20
CA LYS A 172 11.67 14.24 11.46
C LYS A 172 11.99 15.65 11.95
N ASP A 173 12.38 16.55 11.05
CA ASP A 173 12.67 17.95 11.36
C ASP A 173 11.42 18.69 11.85
N SER A 174 10.28 18.50 11.17
CA SER A 174 8.99 19.07 11.57
C SER A 174 8.60 18.62 12.98
N LEU A 175 8.68 17.31 13.26
CA LEU A 175 8.36 16.75 14.56
C LEU A 175 9.32 17.23 15.65
N ALA A 176 10.63 17.25 15.37
CA ALA A 176 11.62 17.74 16.32
C ALA A 176 11.41 19.23 16.65
N ARG A 177 11.00 20.04 15.67
CA ARG A 177 10.68 21.47 15.89
C ARG A 177 9.43 21.65 16.76
N ILE A 178 8.37 20.87 16.52
CA ILE A 178 7.16 20.88 17.36
C ILE A 178 7.52 20.44 18.79
N VAL A 179 8.26 19.34 18.93
CA VAL A 179 8.67 18.80 20.23
C VAL A 179 9.53 19.78 21.02
N ARG A 180 10.50 20.47 20.39
CA ARG A 180 11.29 21.52 21.05
C ARG A 180 10.45 22.73 21.48
N THR A 181 9.42 23.07 20.70
CA THR A 181 8.59 24.24 20.98
C THR A 181 7.58 23.98 22.10
N PHE A 182 6.94 22.80 22.09
CA PHE A 182 5.92 22.45 23.08
C PHE A 182 6.49 21.75 24.32
N GLY A 183 7.57 20.97 24.17
CA GLY A 183 8.23 20.24 25.26
C GLY A 183 7.23 19.45 26.11
N ASP A 184 7.30 19.66 27.43
CA ASP A 184 6.44 18.99 28.41
C ASP A 184 4.94 19.22 28.20
N LYS A 185 4.56 20.31 27.51
CA LYS A 185 3.15 20.60 27.20
C LYS A 185 2.53 19.54 26.30
N LEU A 186 3.34 18.76 25.57
CA LEU A 186 2.85 17.65 24.76
C LEU A 186 2.24 16.52 25.60
N THR A 187 2.62 16.39 26.88
CA THR A 187 2.05 15.38 27.79
C THR A 187 0.57 15.63 28.11
N ALA A 188 0.08 16.86 27.90
CA ALA A 188 -1.34 17.20 28.06
C ALA A 188 -2.21 16.62 26.93
N PHE A 189 -1.61 16.32 25.77
CA PHE A 189 -2.33 15.76 24.64
C PHE A 189 -2.45 14.24 24.75
N ARG A 190 -3.59 13.72 24.27
CA ARG A 190 -3.86 12.29 24.25
C ARG A 190 -3.50 11.74 22.88
N PHE A 191 -2.48 10.88 22.84
CA PHE A 191 -2.05 10.20 21.62
C PHE A 191 -2.38 8.71 21.67
N PRO A 192 -2.65 8.07 20.51
CA PRO A 192 -2.65 6.63 20.39
C PRO A 192 -1.28 6.04 20.83
N PRO A 193 -1.23 4.83 21.43
CA PRO A 193 0.01 4.27 21.98
C PRO A 193 1.19 4.21 21.00
N ARG A 194 0.92 3.90 19.72
CA ARG A 194 1.95 3.83 18.67
C ARG A 194 2.59 5.20 18.39
N VAL A 195 1.77 6.25 18.36
CA VAL A 195 2.22 7.63 18.15
C VAL A 195 2.94 8.15 19.39
N ALA A 196 2.36 7.91 20.57
CA ALA A 196 2.93 8.30 21.85
C ALA A 196 4.36 7.79 22.03
N GLY A 197 4.61 6.50 21.72
CA GLY A 197 5.96 5.93 21.84
C GLY A 197 6.98 6.60 20.92
N LYS A 198 6.59 6.93 19.68
CA LYS A 198 7.48 7.63 18.73
C LYS A 198 7.75 9.06 19.20
N VAL A 199 6.71 9.81 19.57
CA VAL A 199 6.83 11.19 20.07
C VAL A 199 7.66 11.26 21.35
N GLN A 200 7.46 10.33 22.28
CA GLN A 200 8.25 10.24 23.51
C GLN A 200 9.73 10.05 23.19
N GLY A 201 10.09 9.20 22.24
CA GLY A 201 11.49 9.05 21.80
C GLY A 201 12.11 10.36 21.28
N PHE A 202 11.33 11.19 20.57
CA PHE A 202 11.79 12.52 20.15
C PHE A 202 11.89 13.51 21.32
N MET A 203 10.99 13.43 22.29
CA MET A 203 11.06 14.25 23.52
C MET A 203 12.31 13.93 24.32
N ASP A 204 12.61 12.65 24.52
CA ASP A 204 13.79 12.18 25.25
C ASP A 204 15.10 12.58 24.54
N PHE A 205 15.12 12.48 23.21
CA PHE A 205 16.25 12.93 22.39
C PHE A 205 16.48 14.45 22.46
N CYS A 206 15.41 15.25 22.45
CA CYS A 206 15.53 16.70 22.54
C CYS A 206 15.83 17.19 23.96
N ALA A 207 15.51 16.42 25.00
CA ALA A 207 15.81 16.76 26.39
C ALA A 207 17.27 16.50 26.79
N THR A 208 18.01 15.72 25.99
CA THR A 208 19.41 15.36 26.25
C THR A 208 20.43 16.27 25.54
N VAL A 209 19.97 17.19 24.69
CA VAL A 209 20.78 18.19 23.97
C VAL A 209 20.55 19.58 24.57
#